data_AF-A0AAW1V5W3-F1
#
_entry.id   AF-A0AAW1V5W3-F1
#
_cell.length_a   1.000
_cell.length_b   1.000
_cell.length_c   1.000
_cell.angle_alpha   90.00
_cell.angle_beta   90.00
_cell.angle_gamma   90.00
#
_symmetry.space_group_name_H-M   'P 1'
#
loop_
_entity.id
_entity.type
_entity.pdbx_description
1 polymer ?
#
loop_
_entity_poly.entity_id
_entity_poly.type
_entity_poly.pdbx_seq_one_letter_code
_entity_poly.pdbx_strand_id
1 'polypeptide(L)'
;MSIAVAEHGPDKQLLNCNVMAISVVEDIDRAIGPLKGKTSIVPITMEEMLHLMNQCAELDQTHPEDHTPVAPPNEEEMKNFTERLKEIKAIFTNKSEVLSGIVPGTKWCGTGDLAKDYHELGADSLTDTCCRNHDLCPVKIRAFSKKYGLTNKALYTKSHCRCDDIFSNCLKSHGTKSGEILGQIYFNFVKVQCLEDGKEGKYFRDSKGF
;
A
#
# COMPACT_ATOMS: atom_id res chain seq x y z
N MET A 1 -7.35 -9.76 1.93
CA MET A 1 -8.44 -8.80 1.72
C MET A 1 -8.14 -7.61 2.61
N SER A 2 -8.94 -6.56 2.55
CA SER A 2 -8.81 -5.42 3.44
C SER A 2 -10.11 -5.21 4.20
N ILE A 3 -10.00 -4.70 5.43
CA ILE A 3 -11.12 -4.26 6.26
C ILE A 3 -10.89 -2.78 6.55
N ALA A 4 -11.95 -1.98 6.43
CA ALA A 4 -11.99 -0.62 6.95
C ALA A 4 -12.83 -0.58 8.22
N VAL A 5 -12.32 0.13 9.22
CA VAL A 5 -13.09 0.62 10.37
C VAL A 5 -13.28 2.11 10.16
N ALA A 6 -14.53 2.53 9.99
CA ALA A 6 -14.89 3.90 9.64
C ALA A 6 -15.91 4.47 10.63
N GLU A 7 -15.60 5.62 11.22
CA GLU A 7 -16.47 6.34 12.14
C GLU A 7 -17.14 7.49 11.41
N HIS A 8 -18.46 7.58 11.51
CA HIS A 8 -19.26 8.58 10.81
C HIS A 8 -19.96 9.52 11.80
N GLY A 9 -19.95 10.81 11.50
CA GLY A 9 -20.65 11.84 12.25
C GLY A 9 -22.15 11.91 11.93
N PRO A 10 -22.88 12.85 12.57
CA PRO A 10 -24.32 13.03 12.41
C PRO A 10 -24.79 13.19 10.95
N ASP A 11 -23.98 13.83 10.10
CA ASP A 11 -24.27 14.09 8.70
C ASP A 11 -23.66 13.06 7.73
N LYS A 12 -23.32 11.87 8.22
CA LYS A 12 -22.59 10.82 7.47
C LYS A 12 -21.21 11.26 6.95
N GLN A 13 -20.65 12.34 7.51
CA GLN A 13 -19.28 12.72 7.26
C GLN A 13 -18.33 11.70 7.91
N LEU A 14 -17.29 11.29 7.19
CA LEU A 14 -16.25 10.41 7.73
C LEU A 14 -15.40 11.20 8.72
N LEU A 15 -15.35 10.77 9.96
CA LEU A 15 -14.60 11.43 11.04
C LEU A 15 -13.26 10.75 11.30
N ASN A 16 -13.23 9.42 11.20
CA ASN A 16 -12.03 8.62 11.41
C ASN A 16 -12.08 7.38 10.54
N CYS A 17 -10.92 6.91 10.10
CA CYS A 17 -10.79 5.73 9.27
C CYS A 17 -9.48 4.99 9.51
N ASN A 18 -9.57 3.67 9.70
CA ASN A 18 -8.43 2.79 9.75
C ASN A 18 -8.63 1.62 8.78
N VAL A 19 -7.65 1.38 7.91
CA VAL A 19 -7.69 0.27 6.95
C VAL A 19 -6.59 -0.73 7.25
N MET A 20 -6.95 -2.01 7.32
CA MET A 20 -6.03 -3.09 7.64
C MET A 20 -6.13 -4.25 6.64
N ALA A 21 -5.00 -4.88 6.35
CA ALA A 21 -4.93 -6.05 5.48
C ALA A 21 -5.10 -7.36 6.28
N ILE A 22 -6.06 -8.20 5.88
CA ILE A 22 -6.28 -9.53 6.46
C ILE A 22 -5.85 -10.62 5.48
N SER A 23 -4.99 -11.52 5.95
CA SER A 23 -4.38 -12.62 5.19
C SER A 23 -5.14 -13.94 5.27
N VAL A 24 -5.70 -14.30 6.43
CA VAL A 24 -6.32 -15.60 6.68
C VAL A 24 -7.81 -15.43 6.97
N VAL A 25 -8.64 -16.36 6.51
CA VAL A 25 -10.10 -16.30 6.74
C VAL A 25 -10.43 -16.41 8.23
N GLU A 26 -9.68 -17.21 8.97
CA GLU A 26 -9.77 -17.34 10.44
C GLU A 26 -9.47 -16.02 11.17
N ASP A 27 -8.64 -15.16 10.58
CA ASP A 27 -8.37 -13.83 11.13
C ASP A 27 -9.57 -12.89 10.97
N ILE A 28 -10.48 -13.15 10.01
CA ILE A 28 -11.72 -12.38 9.86
C ILE A 28 -12.63 -12.63 11.06
N ASP A 29 -12.89 -13.88 11.43
CA ASP A 29 -13.78 -14.18 12.56
C ASP A 29 -13.17 -13.72 13.88
N ARG A 30 -11.83 -13.73 14.01
CA ARG A 30 -11.14 -13.13 15.15
C ARG A 30 -11.27 -11.60 15.17
N ALA A 31 -11.11 -10.93 14.03
CA ALA A 31 -11.18 -9.48 13.93
C ALA A 31 -12.62 -8.96 14.10
N ILE A 32 -13.59 -9.63 13.49
CA ILE A 32 -15.00 -9.20 13.42
C ILE A 32 -15.82 -9.81 14.57
N GLY A 33 -15.44 -10.97 15.11
CA GLY A 33 -16.17 -11.68 16.17
C GLY A 33 -16.55 -10.81 17.37
N PRO A 34 -15.61 -10.04 17.96
CA PRO A 34 -15.90 -9.12 19.06
C PRO A 34 -16.87 -7.98 18.72
N LEU A 35 -17.04 -7.69 17.42
CA LEU A 35 -17.84 -6.60 16.87
C LEU A 35 -19.26 -7.04 16.47
N LYS A 36 -19.49 -8.34 16.28
CA LYS A 36 -20.82 -8.90 15.94
C LYS A 36 -21.84 -8.49 17.00
N GLY A 37 -22.86 -7.72 16.60
CA GLY A 37 -23.92 -7.22 17.46
C GLY A 37 -23.62 -5.91 18.21
N LYS A 38 -22.40 -5.37 18.11
CA LYS A 38 -22.02 -4.06 18.66
C LYS A 38 -21.89 -2.97 17.61
N THR A 39 -21.61 -3.35 16.36
CA THR A 39 -21.52 -2.44 15.22
C THR A 39 -22.07 -3.10 13.95
N SER A 40 -22.34 -2.27 12.94
CA SER A 40 -22.81 -2.71 11.63
C SER A 40 -21.63 -3.18 10.78
N ILE A 41 -21.61 -4.47 10.44
CA ILE A 41 -20.62 -5.05 9.55
C ILE A 41 -21.23 -5.10 8.15
N VAL A 42 -20.68 -4.30 7.24
CA VAL A 42 -21.20 -4.16 5.87
C VAL A 42 -20.19 -4.72 4.87
N PRO A 43 -20.53 -5.77 4.10
CA PRO A 43 -19.72 -6.17 2.97
C PRO A 43 -19.84 -5.11 1.87
N ILE A 44 -18.71 -4.61 1.40
CA ILE A 44 -18.65 -3.65 0.29
C ILE A 44 -17.80 -4.20 -0.85
N THR A 45 -18.06 -3.70 -2.05
CA THR A 45 -17.30 -4.02 -3.26
C THR A 45 -15.90 -3.43 -3.21
N MET A 46 -15.04 -3.87 -4.13
CA MET A 46 -13.72 -3.29 -4.28
C MET A 46 -13.78 -1.80 -4.60
N GLU A 47 -14.65 -1.36 -5.52
CA GLU A 47 -14.75 0.04 -5.91
C GLU A 47 -15.23 0.92 -4.75
N GLU A 48 -16.21 0.46 -3.96
CA GLU A 48 -16.64 1.16 -2.75
C GLU A 48 -15.52 1.26 -1.72
N MET A 49 -14.74 0.18 -1.55
CA MET A 49 -13.59 0.20 -0.65
C MET A 49 -12.49 1.15 -1.14
N LEU A 50 -12.22 1.21 -2.45
CA LEU A 50 -11.28 2.16 -3.03
C LEU A 50 -11.75 3.61 -2.85
N HIS A 51 -13.06 3.86 -3.00
CA HIS A 51 -13.64 5.17 -2.71
C HIS A 51 -13.46 5.54 -1.24
N LEU A 52 -13.78 4.62 -0.32
CA LEU A 52 -13.57 4.83 1.11
C LEU A 52 -12.10 5.11 1.42
N MET A 53 -11.16 4.31 0.89
CA MET A 53 -9.72 4.52 1.08
C MET A 53 -9.25 5.89 0.59
N ASN A 54 -9.82 6.42 -0.50
CA ASN A 54 -9.54 7.78 -0.96
C ASN A 54 -10.02 8.82 0.05
N GLN A 55 -11.24 8.69 0.58
CA GLN A 55 -11.76 9.57 1.62
C GLN A 55 -10.92 9.51 2.90
N CYS A 56 -10.44 8.33 3.29
CA CYS A 56 -9.55 8.15 4.44
C CYS A 56 -8.21 8.88 4.24
N ALA A 57 -7.64 8.81 3.03
CA ALA A 57 -6.41 9.52 2.71
C ALA A 57 -6.57 11.06 2.66
N GLU A 58 -7.75 11.55 2.30
CA GLU A 58 -8.08 12.98 2.37
C GLU A 58 -8.14 13.47 3.83
N LEU A 59 -8.64 12.65 4.75
CA LEU A 59 -8.69 12.99 6.18
C LEU A 59 -7.31 13.22 6.78
N ASP A 60 -6.32 12.38 6.45
CA ASP A 60 -4.93 12.51 6.92
C ASP A 60 -4.34 13.89 6.56
N GLN A 61 -4.76 14.48 5.43
CA GLN A 61 -4.27 15.80 4.98
C GLN A 61 -4.95 16.96 5.70
N THR A 62 -6.17 16.77 6.20
CA THR A 62 -6.96 17.82 6.87
C THR A 62 -6.67 17.94 8.37
N HIS A 63 -6.04 16.92 8.97
CA HIS A 63 -5.65 16.91 10.39
C HIS A 63 -4.13 16.65 10.57
N PRO A 64 -3.25 17.54 10.07
CA PRO A 64 -1.80 17.36 10.15
C PRO A 64 -1.23 17.39 11.58
N GLU A 65 -1.98 17.84 12.59
CA GLU A 65 -1.50 17.97 13.97
C GLU A 65 -1.43 16.64 14.74
N ASP A 66 -2.04 15.56 14.24
CA ASP A 66 -1.95 14.22 14.83
C ASP A 66 -0.86 13.34 14.15
N HIS A 67 -0.29 13.83 13.05
CA HIS A 67 0.84 13.21 12.37
C HIS A 67 2.11 13.99 12.74
N THR A 68 2.92 13.49 13.68
CA THR A 68 4.23 14.09 13.96
C THR A 68 5.01 14.22 12.64
N PRO A 69 5.33 15.43 12.16
CA PRO A 69 6.13 15.58 10.96
C PRO A 69 7.50 15.00 11.26
N VAL A 70 7.82 13.85 10.67
CA VAL A 70 9.20 13.38 10.65
C VAL A 70 9.95 14.39 9.79
N ALA A 71 10.88 15.12 10.41
CA ALA A 71 11.66 16.13 9.70
C ALA A 71 12.30 15.51 8.44
N PRO A 72 12.38 16.24 7.32
CA PRO A 72 13.05 15.75 6.13
C PRO A 72 14.49 15.32 6.49
N PRO A 73 15.01 14.22 5.92
CA PRO A 73 16.35 13.76 6.22
C PRO A 73 17.35 14.87 5.88
N ASN A 74 18.26 15.15 6.80
CA ASN A 74 19.32 16.13 6.57
C ASN A 74 20.31 15.62 5.50
N GLU A 75 21.17 16.51 5.01
CA GLU A 75 22.11 16.19 3.93
C GLU A 75 23.09 15.05 4.31
N GLU A 76 23.36 14.87 5.60
CA GLU A 76 24.21 13.81 6.14
C GLU A 76 23.48 12.47 6.18
N GLU A 77 22.19 12.44 6.53
CA GLU A 77 21.33 11.26 6.47
C GLU A 77 21.12 10.78 5.03
N MET A 78 20.97 11.71 4.08
CA MET A 78 20.90 11.40 2.66
C MET A 78 22.21 10.80 2.13
N LYS A 79 23.37 11.31 2.57
CA LYS A 79 24.69 10.77 2.24
C LYS A 79 24.88 9.38 2.85
N ASN A 80 24.56 9.20 4.12
CA ASN A 80 24.64 7.92 4.81
C ASN A 80 23.73 6.86 4.18
N PHE A 81 22.54 7.24 3.74
CA PHE A 81 21.65 6.35 2.99
C PHE A 81 22.25 5.96 1.63
N THR A 82 22.79 6.94 0.89
CA THR A 82 23.42 6.70 -0.42
C THR A 82 24.67 5.82 -0.31
N GLU A 83 25.47 5.98 0.75
CA GLU A 83 26.61 5.11 1.04
C GLU A 83 26.18 3.69 1.43
N ARG A 84 25.12 3.54 2.25
CA ARG A 84 24.55 2.21 2.56
C ARG A 84 24.02 1.51 1.29
N LEU A 85 23.40 2.24 0.37
CA LEU A 85 22.97 1.68 -0.93
C LEU A 85 24.15 1.19 -1.79
N LYS A 86 25.32 1.82 -1.69
CA LYS A 86 26.54 1.34 -2.36
C LYS A 86 27.08 0.07 -1.71
N GLU A 87 26.99 -0.07 -0.39
CA GLU A 87 27.37 -1.29 0.34
C GLU A 87 26.42 -2.46 0.04
N ILE A 88 25.12 -2.18 -0.11
CA ILE A 88 24.09 -3.16 -0.51
C ILE A 88 24.40 -3.77 -1.89
N LYS A 89 25.03 -3.03 -2.81
CA LYS A 89 25.50 -3.56 -4.10
C LYS A 89 26.47 -4.74 -3.97
N ALA A 90 27.24 -4.80 -2.89
CA ALA A 90 28.16 -5.90 -2.61
C ALA A 90 27.47 -7.12 -1.95
N ILE A 91 26.28 -6.93 -1.36
CA ILE A 91 25.53 -7.95 -0.61
C ILE A 91 24.62 -8.80 -1.54
N PHE A 92 24.33 -8.35 -2.77
CA PHE A 92 23.52 -9.11 -3.76
C PHE A 92 24.11 -10.47 -4.16
N THR A 93 25.28 -10.85 -3.66
CA THR A 93 25.88 -12.17 -3.86
C THR A 93 25.39 -13.23 -2.87
N ASN A 94 24.76 -12.87 -1.74
CA ASN A 94 24.31 -13.83 -0.73
C ASN A 94 22.82 -13.69 -0.39
N LYS A 95 22.05 -14.70 -0.83
CA LYS A 95 20.63 -14.95 -0.49
C LYS A 95 20.48 -15.20 1.01
N SER A 96 19.86 -14.29 1.74
CA SER A 96 19.02 -14.52 2.94
C SER A 96 19.18 -13.39 3.96
N GLU A 97 18.62 -12.23 3.64
CA GLU A 97 17.91 -11.29 4.50
C GLU A 97 17.58 -10.12 3.58
N VAL A 98 16.38 -10.19 2.99
CA VAL A 98 15.94 -9.27 1.95
C VAL A 98 15.89 -7.88 2.55
N LEU A 99 16.80 -7.01 2.11
CA LEU A 99 16.67 -5.57 2.15
C LEU A 99 15.21 -5.24 1.85
N SER A 100 14.47 -4.73 2.84
CA SER A 100 13.02 -4.48 2.73
C SER A 100 12.63 -3.64 1.51
N GLY A 101 13.60 -2.98 0.86
CA GLY A 101 13.42 -2.25 -0.38
C GLY A 101 12.55 -1.02 -0.18
N ILE A 102 12.44 -0.56 1.06
CA ILE A 102 11.62 0.59 1.45
C ILE A 102 12.27 1.86 0.92
N VAL A 103 11.49 2.67 0.21
CA VAL A 103 11.92 3.96 -0.31
C VAL A 103 12.24 4.90 0.87
N PRO A 104 13.36 5.64 0.85
CA PRO A 104 13.72 6.60 1.90
C PRO A 104 12.61 7.58 2.21
N GLY A 105 12.43 7.88 3.49
CA GLY A 105 11.40 8.82 3.93
C GLY A 105 9.99 8.26 3.87
N THR A 106 9.81 6.98 3.52
CA THR A 106 8.51 6.30 3.48
C THR A 106 8.49 5.11 4.44
N LYS A 107 7.31 4.62 4.79
CA LYS A 107 7.11 3.40 5.60
C LYS A 107 6.37 2.31 4.84
N TRP A 108 5.62 2.64 3.80
CA TRP A 108 4.76 1.74 3.04
C TRP A 108 5.29 1.43 1.64
N CYS A 109 6.27 2.19 1.12
CA CYS A 109 6.74 2.00 -0.25
C CYS A 109 7.87 0.97 -0.33
N GLY A 110 7.56 -0.33 -0.37
CA GLY A 110 8.58 -1.36 -0.57
C GLY A 110 8.05 -2.80 -0.59
N THR A 111 8.92 -3.77 -0.26
CA THR A 111 8.49 -5.16 -0.10
C THR A 111 7.95 -5.36 1.31
N GLY A 112 6.66 -5.06 1.48
CA GLY A 112 6.02 -4.92 2.78
C GLY A 112 6.16 -3.48 3.30
N ASP A 113 5.88 -3.29 4.59
CA ASP A 113 5.87 -1.99 5.24
C ASP A 113 6.62 -2.01 6.59
N LEU A 114 7.02 -0.83 7.04
CA LEU A 114 7.64 -0.56 8.36
C LEU A 114 6.64 0.10 9.33
N ALA A 115 5.41 0.36 8.88
CA ALA A 115 4.41 1.06 9.66
C ALA A 115 3.86 0.13 10.76
N LYS A 116 3.69 0.67 11.96
CA LYS A 116 3.08 -0.06 13.08
C LYS A 116 1.56 0.01 13.04
N ASP A 117 1.02 1.06 12.44
CA ASP A 117 -0.40 1.28 12.25
C ASP A 117 -0.69 2.06 10.97
N TYR A 118 -1.98 2.16 10.63
CA TYR A 118 -2.48 2.79 9.41
C TYR A 118 -2.10 4.28 9.25
N HIS A 119 -1.98 5.02 10.35
CA HIS A 119 -1.73 6.47 10.32
C HIS A 119 -0.24 6.81 10.37
N GLU A 120 0.60 5.80 10.60
CA GLU A 120 2.04 5.97 10.63
C GLU A 120 2.62 6.10 9.21
N LEU A 121 2.83 7.36 8.80
CA LEU A 121 3.51 7.72 7.57
C LEU A 121 4.96 8.16 7.85
N GLY A 122 5.79 8.13 6.81
CA GLY A 122 7.14 8.67 6.79
C GLY A 122 7.18 10.17 6.48
N ALA A 123 8.40 10.72 6.38
CA ALA A 123 8.64 12.12 6.07
C ALA A 123 8.10 12.55 4.68
N ASP A 124 8.13 11.65 3.69
CA ASP A 124 7.53 11.84 2.37
C ASP A 124 6.09 11.30 2.39
N SER A 125 5.25 11.90 3.24
CA SER A 125 3.90 11.43 3.53
C SER A 125 2.99 11.36 2.30
N LEU A 126 3.20 12.23 1.31
CA LEU A 126 2.45 12.22 0.05
C LEU A 126 2.72 10.94 -0.75
N THR A 127 4.00 10.60 -0.95
CA THR A 127 4.39 9.36 -1.63
C THR A 127 3.96 8.15 -0.80
N ASP A 128 4.17 8.22 0.50
CA ASP A 128 3.90 7.12 1.42
C ASP A 128 2.41 6.79 1.50
N THR A 129 1.54 7.80 1.43
CA THR A 129 0.08 7.63 1.34
C THR A 129 -0.32 6.87 0.08
N CYS A 130 0.30 7.18 -1.07
CA CYS A 130 0.05 6.44 -2.32
C CYS A 130 0.41 4.95 -2.14
N CYS A 131 1.54 4.67 -1.50
CA CYS A 131 2.00 3.30 -1.26
C CYS A 131 1.10 2.57 -0.26
N ARG A 132 0.74 3.20 0.86
CA ARG A 132 -0.20 2.63 1.84
C ARG A 132 -1.51 2.21 1.20
N ASN A 133 -2.10 3.09 0.38
CA ASN A 133 -3.34 2.79 -0.33
C ASN A 133 -3.17 1.64 -1.33
N HIS A 134 -2.03 1.57 -2.03
CA HIS A 134 -1.73 0.47 -2.94
C HIS A 134 -1.51 -0.86 -2.21
N ASP A 135 -0.75 -0.83 -1.13
CA ASP A 135 -0.46 -1.98 -0.28
C ASP A 135 -1.73 -2.53 0.34
N LEU A 136 -2.66 -1.68 0.75
CA LEU A 136 -3.95 -2.07 1.31
C LEU A 136 -5.01 -2.41 0.24
N CYS A 137 -4.62 -2.61 -1.02
CA CYS A 137 -5.53 -3.01 -2.09
C CYS A 137 -6.40 -4.23 -1.68
N PRO A 138 -7.74 -4.15 -1.80
CA PRO A 138 -8.64 -5.20 -1.34
C PRO A 138 -8.47 -6.54 -2.08
N VAL A 139 -8.06 -6.44 -3.35
CA VAL A 139 -7.85 -7.56 -4.27
C VAL A 139 -6.37 -7.64 -4.64
N LYS A 140 -5.67 -8.60 -4.03
CA LYS A 140 -4.25 -8.86 -4.28
C LYS A 140 -3.89 -10.33 -4.05
N ILE A 141 -2.79 -10.77 -4.65
CA ILE A 141 -2.15 -12.07 -4.41
C ILE A 141 -0.71 -11.81 -3.95
N ARG A 142 -0.40 -12.19 -2.70
CA ARG A 142 0.94 -12.06 -2.13
C ARG A 142 1.97 -12.89 -2.91
N ALA A 143 3.24 -12.54 -2.77
CA ALA A 143 4.34 -13.34 -3.31
C ALA A 143 4.18 -14.82 -2.92
N PHE A 144 4.44 -15.72 -3.85
CA PHE A 144 4.38 -17.18 -3.68
C PHE A 144 3.04 -17.74 -3.17
N SER A 145 1.95 -17.00 -3.26
CA SER A 145 0.63 -17.44 -2.79
C SER A 145 -0.32 -17.75 -3.94
N LYS A 146 -1.37 -18.52 -3.62
CA LYS A 146 -2.45 -18.87 -4.55
C LYS A 146 -3.76 -18.23 -4.09
N LYS A 147 -4.47 -17.55 -4.98
CA LYS A 147 -5.80 -16.98 -4.72
C LYS A 147 -6.54 -16.74 -6.03
N TYR A 148 -7.87 -16.72 -6.00
CA TYR A 148 -8.70 -16.49 -7.20
C TYR A 148 -8.43 -17.47 -8.35
N GLY A 149 -8.01 -18.70 -8.04
CA GLY A 149 -7.59 -19.69 -9.04
C GLY A 149 -6.19 -19.47 -9.62
N LEU A 150 -5.53 -18.35 -9.33
CA LEU A 150 -4.20 -17.99 -9.85
C LEU A 150 -3.09 -18.25 -8.82
N THR A 151 -1.91 -18.60 -9.31
CA THR A 151 -0.68 -18.75 -8.49
C THR A 151 0.29 -17.63 -8.81
N ASN A 152 0.58 -16.77 -7.83
CA ASN A 152 1.62 -15.76 -7.98
C ASN A 152 3.00 -16.38 -7.68
N LYS A 153 3.76 -16.71 -8.72
CA LYS A 153 5.12 -17.26 -8.59
C LYS A 153 6.22 -16.20 -8.40
N ALA A 154 5.86 -14.91 -8.44
CA ALA A 154 6.84 -13.83 -8.28
C ALA A 154 7.17 -13.57 -6.81
N LEU A 155 8.32 -12.92 -6.60
CA LEU A 155 8.82 -12.46 -5.30
C LEU A 155 8.08 -11.21 -4.77
N TYR A 156 7.13 -10.67 -5.53
CA TYR A 156 6.37 -9.47 -5.19
C TYR A 156 4.87 -9.75 -5.21
N THR A 157 4.11 -8.94 -4.46
CA THR A 157 2.65 -8.96 -4.47
C THR A 157 2.11 -8.44 -5.80
N LYS A 158 1.06 -9.06 -6.33
CA LYS A 158 0.30 -8.56 -7.47
C LYS A 158 -1.03 -8.01 -6.97
N SER A 159 -1.27 -6.72 -7.16
CA SER A 159 -2.52 -6.04 -6.80
C SER A 159 -3.47 -5.97 -8.00
N HIS A 160 -4.72 -5.55 -7.78
CA HIS A 160 -5.68 -5.35 -8.87
C HIS A 160 -5.25 -4.22 -9.79
N CYS A 161 -5.54 -4.35 -11.09
CA CYS A 161 -5.17 -3.36 -12.09
C CYS A 161 -5.76 -1.97 -11.80
N ARG A 162 -6.94 -1.91 -11.19
CA ARG A 162 -7.52 -0.65 -10.71
C ARG A 162 -6.70 0.00 -9.59
N CYS A 163 -6.17 -0.79 -8.65
CA CYS A 163 -5.28 -0.28 -7.61
C CYS A 163 -3.98 0.26 -8.22
N ASP A 164 -3.42 -0.44 -9.20
CA ASP A 164 -2.21 -0.02 -9.92
C ASP A 164 -2.44 1.28 -10.71
N ASP A 165 -3.60 1.43 -11.35
CA ASP A 165 -3.97 2.67 -12.06
C ASP A 165 -4.10 3.86 -11.08
N ILE A 166 -4.77 3.67 -9.94
CA ILE A 166 -4.89 4.70 -8.89
C ILE A 166 -3.52 5.04 -8.32
N PHE A 167 -2.68 4.04 -8.07
CA PHE A 167 -1.33 4.22 -7.56
C PHE A 167 -0.47 5.05 -8.52
N SER A 168 -0.46 4.71 -9.81
CA SER A 168 0.24 5.47 -10.85
C SER A 168 -0.20 6.94 -10.87
N ASN A 169 -1.51 7.18 -10.83
CA ASN A 169 -2.06 8.54 -10.84
C ASN A 169 -1.71 9.31 -9.55
N CYS A 170 -1.76 8.65 -8.39
CA CYS A 170 -1.39 9.25 -7.11
C CYS A 170 0.06 9.73 -7.11
N LEU A 171 1.01 8.86 -7.51
CA LEU A 171 2.42 9.22 -7.61
C LEU A 171 2.66 10.40 -8.57
N LYS A 172 1.97 10.42 -9.72
CA LYS A 172 2.05 11.51 -10.70
C LYS A 172 1.49 12.83 -10.17
N SER A 173 0.42 12.78 -9.37
CA SER A 173 -0.27 13.97 -8.88
C SER A 173 0.55 14.78 -7.88
N HIS A 174 1.39 14.12 -7.07
CA HIS A 174 2.19 14.80 -6.06
C HIS A 174 3.57 15.26 -6.56
N GLY A 175 4.07 14.72 -7.68
CA GLY A 175 5.30 15.18 -8.33
C GLY A 175 6.56 15.10 -7.45
N THR A 176 6.58 14.21 -6.46
CA THR A 176 7.75 14.00 -5.59
C THR A 176 8.82 13.21 -6.35
N LYS A 177 10.10 13.47 -6.04
CA LYS A 177 11.21 12.71 -6.62
C LYS A 177 11.10 11.21 -6.28
N SER A 178 10.73 10.91 -5.04
CA SER A 178 10.52 9.53 -4.57
C SER A 178 9.41 8.84 -5.36
N GLY A 179 8.30 9.52 -5.60
CA GLY A 179 7.18 9.00 -6.37
C GLY A 179 7.52 8.79 -7.85
N GLU A 180 8.28 9.68 -8.47
CA GLU A 180 8.76 9.51 -9.85
C GLU A 180 9.67 8.28 -9.99
N ILE A 181 10.65 8.14 -9.10
CA ILE A 181 11.57 6.98 -9.07
C ILE A 181 10.79 5.69 -8.86
N LEU A 182 9.87 5.68 -7.89
CA LEU A 182 9.06 4.51 -7.57
C LEU A 182 8.18 4.09 -8.76
N GLY A 183 7.55 5.06 -9.43
CA GLY A 183 6.75 4.82 -10.62
C GLY A 183 7.56 4.20 -11.76
N GLN A 184 8.75 4.75 -12.04
CA GLN A 184 9.64 4.19 -13.06
C GLN A 184 10.09 2.76 -12.72
N ILE A 185 10.42 2.48 -11.45
CA ILE A 185 10.82 1.14 -11.02
C ILE A 185 9.65 0.16 -11.15
N TYR A 186 8.49 0.49 -10.59
CA TYR A 186 7.35 -0.43 -10.50
C TYR A 186 6.76 -0.75 -11.89
N PHE A 187 6.45 0.27 -12.67
CA PHE A 187 5.68 0.12 -13.92
C PHE A 187 6.56 -0.06 -15.17
N ASN A 188 7.76 0.54 -15.21
CA ASN A 188 8.59 0.54 -16.42
C ASN A 188 9.76 -0.46 -16.36
N PHE A 189 10.43 -0.58 -15.21
CA PHE A 189 11.57 -1.49 -15.04
C PHE A 189 11.17 -2.91 -14.61
N VAL A 190 10.51 -3.04 -13.46
CA VAL A 190 10.04 -4.34 -12.94
C VAL A 190 8.83 -4.83 -13.72
N LYS A 191 7.99 -3.90 -14.22
CA LYS A 191 6.76 -4.18 -14.97
C LYS A 191 5.86 -5.15 -14.21
N VAL A 192 5.55 -4.80 -12.95
CA VAL A 192 4.72 -5.62 -12.09
C VAL A 192 3.37 -5.88 -12.77
N GLN A 193 3.01 -7.16 -12.93
CA GLN A 193 1.71 -7.52 -13.48
C GLN A 193 0.61 -7.36 -12.43
N CYS A 194 -0.57 -6.96 -12.86
CA CYS A 194 -1.74 -6.77 -12.01
C CYS A 194 -2.83 -7.81 -12.29
N LEU A 195 -3.81 -7.92 -11.39
CA LEU A 195 -5.01 -8.75 -11.59
C LEU A 195 -6.09 -7.97 -12.32
N GLU A 196 -6.62 -8.54 -13.39
CA GLU A 196 -7.74 -7.99 -14.15
C GLU A 196 -8.94 -8.93 -14.06
N ASP A 197 -10.15 -8.36 -14.08
CA ASP A 197 -11.40 -9.11 -14.16
C ASP A 197 -11.67 -9.61 -15.59
N GLY A 198 -11.94 -10.92 -15.71
CA GLY A 198 -12.33 -11.57 -16.96
C GLY A 198 -13.64 -12.34 -16.83
N LYS A 199 -14.20 -12.78 -17.97
CA LYS A 199 -15.48 -13.51 -18.02
C LYS A 199 -15.48 -14.82 -17.22
N GLU A 200 -14.34 -15.51 -17.18
CA GLU A 200 -14.18 -16.81 -16.53
C GLU A 200 -13.42 -16.72 -15.18
N GLY A 201 -13.15 -15.51 -14.71
CA GLY A 201 -12.35 -15.24 -13.51
C GLY A 201 -11.23 -14.25 -13.76
N LYS A 202 -10.43 -14.00 -12.72
CA LYS A 202 -9.32 -13.05 -12.79
C LYS A 202 -8.13 -13.65 -13.53
N TYR A 203 -7.35 -12.81 -14.20
CA TYR A 203 -6.09 -13.19 -14.87
C TYR A 203 -5.01 -12.13 -14.65
N PHE A 204 -3.74 -12.46 -14.95
CA PHE A 204 -2.65 -11.49 -14.87
C PHE A 204 -2.55 -10.68 -16.17
N ARG A 205 -2.50 -9.36 -16.02
CA ARG A 205 -2.29 -8.38 -17.10
C ARG A 205 -1.00 -7.61 -16.85
N ASP A 206 -0.28 -7.29 -17.91
CA ASP A 206 0.89 -6.42 -17.82
C ASP A 206 0.50 -5.00 -17.37
N SER A 207 1.37 -4.38 -16.56
CA SER A 207 1.17 -3.00 -16.12
C SER A 207 1.16 -2.04 -17.30
N LYS A 208 0.41 -0.95 -17.15
CA LYS A 208 0.56 0.21 -18.04
C LYS A 208 1.83 0.94 -17.66
N GLY A 209 2.49 1.59 -18.61
CA GLY A 209 3.68 2.40 -18.34
C GLY A 209 3.39 3.57 -17.42
N PHE A 210 4.38 3.93 -16.60
CA PHE A 210 4.37 5.14 -15.78
C PHE A 210 4.70 6.36 -16.63
#